data_AF-A0A351I9R0-F1
#
_entry.id   AF-A0A351I9R0-F1
#
_cell.length_a   1.000
_cell.length_b   1.000
_cell.length_c   1.000
_cell.angle_alpha   90.00
_cell.angle_beta   90.00
_cell.angle_gamma   90.00
#
_symmetry.space_group_name_H-M   'P 1'
#
loop_
_entity.id
_entity.type
_entity.pdbx_description
1 polymer ?
#
loop_
_entity_poly.entity_id
_entity_poly.type
_entity_poly.pdbx_seq_one_letter_code
_entity_poly.pdbx_strand_id
1 'polypeptide(L)' 'MSTLLTPEQVCEKYSIKLWTLYQWTAKKFIPHLKIRGLLRFREQDLDAWNTEHLVNSVNTKLL' A
#
# COMPACT_ATOMS: atom_id res chain seq x y z
N MET A 1 4.41 -8.92 -16.24
CA MET A 1 2.98 -9.18 -15.92
C MET A 1 2.67 -8.46 -14.62
N SER A 2 1.56 -7.72 -14.51
CA SER A 2 1.22 -6.99 -13.28
C SER A 2 0.48 -7.91 -12.31
N THR A 3 1.11 -8.30 -11.21
CA THR A 3 0.48 -9.04 -10.12
C THR A 3 -0.57 -8.18 -9.43
N LEU A 4 -1.76 -8.75 -9.18
CA LEU A 4 -2.82 -8.12 -8.41
C LEU A 4 -2.88 -8.74 -7.01
N LEU A 5 -2.54 -7.94 -6.01
CA LEU A 5 -2.54 -8.35 -4.61
C LEU A 5 -3.93 -8.15 -3.97
N THR A 6 -4.29 -9.04 -3.06
CA THR A 6 -5.42 -8.87 -2.13
C THR A 6 -5.03 -7.97 -0.95
N PRO A 7 -5.99 -7.43 -0.18
CA PRO A 7 -5.68 -6.68 1.03
C PRO A 7 -4.75 -7.43 2.00
N GLU A 8 -4.96 -8.74 2.18
CA GLU A 8 -4.17 -9.58 3.07
C GLU A 8 -2.72 -9.69 2.61
N GLN A 9 -2.50 -9.88 1.29
CA GLN A 9 -1.16 -9.94 0.71
C GLN A 9 -0.42 -8.59 0.82
N VAL A 10 -1.13 -7.47 0.69
CA VAL A 10 -0.54 -6.15 0.92
C VAL A 10 -0.16 -5.97 2.39
N CYS A 11 -1.03 -6.38 3.32
CA CYS A 11 -0.75 -6.35 4.74
C CYS A 11 0.49 -7.18 5.11
N GLU A 12 0.62 -8.38 4.54
CA GLU A 12 1.80 -9.23 4.70
C GLU A 12 3.06 -8.57 4.12
N LYS A 13 2.99 -8.10 2.87
CA LYS A 13 4.13 -7.47 2.16
C LYS A 13 4.69 -6.26 2.90
N TYR A 14 3.83 -5.39 3.42
CA TYR A 14 4.25 -4.14 4.10
C TYR A 14 4.22 -4.24 5.62
N SER A 15 3.92 -5.42 6.19
CA SER A 15 3.79 -5.62 7.64
C SER A 15 2.85 -4.60 8.32
N ILE A 16 1.72 -4.27 7.65
CA ILE A 16 0.70 -3.34 8.17
C ILE A 16 -0.58 -4.08 8.54
N LYS A 17 -1.35 -3.52 9.48
CA LYS A 17 -2.64 -4.08 9.86
C LYS A 17 -3.71 -3.80 8.79
N LEU A 18 -4.66 -4.71 8.64
CA LEU A 18 -5.75 -4.58 7.66
C LEU A 18 -6.59 -3.32 7.85
N TRP A 19 -6.86 -2.91 9.10
CA TRP A 19 -7.57 -1.66 9.38
C TRP A 19 -6.80 -0.43 8.88
N THR A 20 -5.46 -0.43 8.97
CA THR A 20 -4.61 0.65 8.48
C THR A 20 -4.72 0.74 6.96
N LEU A 21 -4.64 -0.41 6.28
CA LEU A 21 -4.82 -0.47 4.83
C LEU A 21 -6.22 0.03 4.41
N TYR A 22 -7.29 -0.35 5.12
CA TYR A 22 -8.62 0.17 4.84
C TYR A 22 -8.74 1.68 5.07
N GLN A 23 -8.13 2.21 6.12
CA GLN A 23 -8.09 3.67 6.32
C GLN A 23 -7.34 4.38 5.19
N TRP A 24 -6.23 3.82 4.72
CA TRP A 24 -5.46 4.40 3.60
C TRP A 24 -6.25 4.35 2.29
N THR A 25 -6.93 3.23 1.99
CA THR A 25 -7.78 3.13 0.80
C THR A 25 -8.97 4.08 0.85
N ALA A 26 -9.63 4.23 2.01
CA ALA A 26 -10.73 5.18 2.20
C ALA A 26 -10.29 6.64 1.96
N LYS A 27 -9.05 6.98 2.37
CA LYS A 27 -8.44 8.29 2.14
C LYS A 27 -7.82 8.44 0.74
N LYS A 28 -7.89 7.43 -0.12
CA LYS A 28 -7.19 7.37 -1.43
C LYS A 28 -5.68 7.63 -1.31
N PHE A 29 -5.10 7.32 -0.16
CA PHE A 29 -3.69 7.56 0.15
C PHE A 29 -2.77 6.53 -0.53
N ILE A 30 -3.26 5.30 -0.68
CA ILE A 30 -2.54 4.19 -1.33
C ILE A 30 -3.23 3.83 -2.66
N PRO A 31 -2.48 3.57 -3.75
CA PRO A 31 -3.06 3.22 -5.04
C PRO A 31 -3.81 1.88 -4.95
N HIS A 32 -5.06 1.86 -5.39
CA HIS A 32 -5.90 0.68 -5.34
C HIS A 32 -6.93 0.66 -6.48
N LEU A 33 -7.45 -0.54 -6.76
CA LEU A 33 -8.49 -0.80 -7.73
C LEU A 33 -9.70 -1.43 -7.03
N LYS A 34 -10.89 -1.12 -7.53
CA LYS A 34 -12.12 -1.84 -7.18
C LYS A 34 -12.55 -2.67 -8.38
N ILE A 35 -12.43 -3.98 -8.29
CA ILE A 35 -12.83 -4.91 -9.34
C ILE A 35 -14.00 -5.74 -8.80
N ARG A 36 -15.21 -5.52 -9.36
CA ARG A 36 -16.46 -6.17 -8.91
C ARG A 36 -16.67 -6.05 -7.38
N GLY A 37 -16.40 -4.88 -6.82
CA GLY A 37 -16.54 -4.61 -5.38
C GLY A 37 -15.37 -5.10 -4.50
N LEU A 38 -14.43 -5.86 -5.05
CA LEU A 38 -13.25 -6.32 -4.33
C LEU A 38 -12.08 -5.34 -4.49
N LEU A 39 -11.39 -5.06 -3.39
CA LEU A 39 -10.15 -4.29 -3.41
C LEU A 39 -9.00 -5.12 -3.96
N ARG A 40 -8.27 -4.55 -4.91
CA ARG A 40 -7.06 -5.13 -5.51
C ARG A 40 -5.99 -4.07 -5.64
N PHE A 41 -4.75 -4.49 -5.58
CA PHE A 41 -3.61 -3.59 -5.65
C PHE A 41 -2.62 -4.09 -6.68
N ARG A 42 -2.25 -3.24 -7.64
CA ARG A 42 -1.19 -3.61 -8.58
C ARG A 42 0.13 -3.53 -7.83
N GLU A 43 0.88 -4.61 -7.86
CA GLU A 43 2.17 -4.67 -7.18
C GLU A 43 3.12 -3.54 -7.61
N GLN A 44 3.24 -3.31 -8.92
CA GLN A 44 4.09 -2.25 -9.48
C GLN A 44 3.71 -0.83 -8.98
N ASP A 45 2.42 -0.57 -8.79
CA ASP A 45 1.94 0.76 -8.37
C ASP A 45 2.25 0.95 -6.88
N LEU A 46 2.15 -0.13 -6.09
CA LEU A 46 2.52 -0.13 -4.68
C LEU A 46 4.02 0.06 -4.47
N ASP A 47 4.85 -0.57 -5.31
CA ASP A 47 6.30 -0.42 -5.25
C ASP A 47 6.72 1.01 -5.60
N ALA A 48 6.15 1.59 -6.65
CA ALA A 48 6.38 3.00 -7.02
C ALA A 48 5.94 3.96 -5.91
N TRP A 49 4.72 3.76 -5.38
CA TRP A 49 4.20 4.54 -4.26
C TRP A 49 5.10 4.44 -3.02
N ASN A 50 5.58 3.23 -2.69
CA ASN A 50 6.47 3.01 -1.56
C ASN A 50 7.80 3.75 -1.75
N THR A 51 8.40 3.72 -2.95
CA THR A 51 9.61 4.48 -3.26
C THR A 51 9.40 5.99 -3.06
N GLU A 52 8.28 6.55 -3.52
CA GLU A 52 7.96 7.98 -3.33
C GLU A 52 7.81 8.35 -1.84
N HIS A 53 7.22 7.47 -1.03
CA HIS A 53 6.92 7.73 0.37
C HIS A 53 8.08 7.40 1.32
N LEU A 54 9.03 6.54 0.91
CA LEU A 54 10.27 6.27 1.66
C LEU A 54 11.20 7.49 1.72
N VAL A 55 11.21 8.33 0.69
CA VAL A 55 12.05 9.55 0.63
C VAL A 55 11.65 10.58 1.69
N ASN A 56 10.40 10.55 2.16
CA ASN A 56 9.88 11.51 3.14
C ASN A 56 10.20 11.16 4.60
N SER A 57 10.80 10.01 4.89
CA SER A 57 11.01 9.52 6.26
C SER A 57 12.46 9.54 6.76
N VAL A 58 13.41 10.16 6.04
CA VAL A 58 14.85 10.22 6.39
C VAL A 58 15.14 11.18 7.57
N ASN A 59 14.20 11.43 8.47
CA ASN A 59 14.55 12.11 9.72
C ASN A 59 13.68 11.62 10.88
N THR A 60 14.11 10.55 11.53
CA THR A 60 13.82 10.40 12.97
C THR A 60 14.83 9.47 13.64
N LYS A 61 15.76 10.10 14.35
CA LYS A 61 16.62 9.59 15.43
C LYS A 61 17.75 8.63 15.05
N LEU A 62 18.84 9.20 14.54
CA LEU A 62 20.14 9.02 15.19
C LEU A 62 20.26 10.12 16.24
N LEU A 63 20.04 9.79 17.50
CA LEU A 63 20.55 10.40 18.75
C LEU A 63 19.91 9.66 19.93
#